data_AF-A0A140NP39-F1
#
_entry.id   AF-A0A140NP39-F1
#
_cell.length_a   1.000
_cell.length_b   1.000
_cell.length_c   1.000
_cell.angle_alpha   90.00
_cell.angle_beta   90.00
_cell.angle_gamma   90.00
#
_symmetry.space_group_name_H-M   'P 1'
#
loop_
_entity.id
_entity.type
_entity.pdbx_description
1 polymer ?
#
loop_
_entity_poly.entity_id
_entity_poly.type
_entity_poly.pdbx_seq_one_letter_code
_entity_poly.pdbx_strand_id
1 'polypeptide(L)'
;MGIPDLSQTPYAKKVAEKNPKYRQEMQRISIEHNHKLRQLVELMNLQQPCRIMFFDVNNTMDNIMNVVNNINARKPGSYEVNKAFSHGYIFGNAPLEIDPHYVFVDEVHPTQEIHHIIAMELHHFIYKNFNPQNKSILISEP
;
A
#
# COMPACT_ATOMS: atom_id res chain seq x y z
N MET A 1 -9.69 4.17 3.86
CA MET A 1 -8.64 3.15 3.60
C MET A 1 -7.74 3.05 4.81
N GLY A 2 -7.08 1.92 5.02
CA GLY A 2 -6.03 1.79 6.04
C GLY A 2 -4.74 2.51 5.67
N ILE A 3 -3.66 2.15 6.37
CA ILE A 3 -2.28 2.58 6.08
C ILE A 3 -1.39 1.37 5.72
N PRO A 4 -0.38 1.53 4.84
CA PRO A 4 0.64 0.51 4.60
C PRO A 4 1.41 0.12 5.86
N ASP A 5 2.14 -1.00 5.83
CA ASP A 5 3.07 -1.34 6.91
C ASP A 5 4.24 -0.35 6.93
N LEU A 6 4.18 0.60 7.87
CA LEU A 6 5.18 1.66 8.03
C LEU A 6 6.59 1.09 8.30
N SER A 7 6.69 -0.13 8.83
CA SER A 7 7.97 -0.78 9.10
C SER A 7 8.73 -1.16 7.82
N GLN A 8 8.07 -1.18 6.65
CA GLN A 8 8.69 -1.52 5.37
C GLN A 8 9.31 -0.31 4.67
N THR A 9 9.05 0.90 5.14
CA THR A 9 9.58 2.14 4.54
C THR A 9 11.12 2.21 4.64
N PRO A 10 11.81 2.83 3.66
CA PRO A 10 13.25 3.09 3.76
C PRO A 10 13.62 3.86 5.04
N TYR A 11 12.79 4.82 5.47
CA TYR A 11 12.96 5.55 6.72
C TYR A 11 13.01 4.60 7.92
N ALA A 12 12.03 3.70 8.03
CA ALA A 12 11.97 2.77 9.15
C ALA A 12 13.15 1.79 9.18
N LYS A 13 13.63 1.36 8.00
CA LYS A 13 14.84 0.55 7.88
C LYS A 13 16.09 1.32 8.34
N LYS A 14 16.24 2.57 7.90
CA LYS A 14 17.35 3.46 8.30
C LYS A 14 17.35 3.75 9.80
N VAL A 15 16.20 4.05 10.40
CA VAL A 15 16.10 4.29 11.85
C VAL A 15 16.41 3.02 12.65
N ALA A 16 16.07 1.84 12.12
CA ALA A 16 16.33 0.55 12.78
C ALA A 16 17.82 0.28 13.02
N GLU A 17 18.71 0.85 12.21
CA GLU A 17 20.16 0.76 12.40
C GLU A 17 20.61 1.33 13.75
N LYS A 18 19.90 2.35 14.25
CA LYS A 18 20.17 3.01 15.53
C LYS A 18 19.19 2.59 16.63
N ASN A 19 17.99 2.18 16.25
CA ASN A 19 16.93 1.76 17.16
C ASN A 19 16.28 0.46 16.65
N PRO A 20 16.81 -0.72 17.01
CA PRO A 20 16.34 -2.00 16.47
C PRO A 20 14.86 -2.30 16.70
N LYS A 21 14.24 -1.68 17.72
CA LYS A 21 12.81 -1.86 18.04
C LYS A 21 11.88 -1.00 17.17
N TYR A 22 12.41 -0.02 16.45
CA TYR A 22 11.60 0.94 15.70
C TYR A 22 10.68 0.27 14.67
N ARG A 23 11.20 -0.70 13.91
CA ARG A 23 10.38 -1.41 12.91
C ARG A 23 9.26 -2.23 13.54
N GLN A 24 9.53 -2.91 14.65
CA GLN A 24 8.51 -3.69 15.36
C GLN A 24 7.39 -2.77 15.86
N GLU A 25 7.74 -1.60 16.37
CA GLU A 25 6.75 -0.62 16.82
C GLU A 25 5.94 -0.05 15.65
N MET A 26 6.58 0.31 14.53
CA MET A 26 5.87 0.80 13.35
C MET A 26 4.93 -0.25 12.75
N GLN A 27 5.35 -1.51 12.74
CA GLN A 27 4.51 -2.62 12.28
C GLN A 27 3.28 -2.77 13.19
N ARG A 28 3.50 -2.78 14.51
CA ARG A 28 2.44 -2.87 15.51
C ARG A 28 1.42 -1.74 15.36
N ILE A 29 1.88 -0.49 15.27
CA ILE A 29 1.02 0.68 15.07
C ILE A 29 0.22 0.54 13.78
N SER A 30 0.84 0.10 12.68
CA SER A 30 0.16 -0.06 11.39
C SER A 30 -0.98 -1.08 11.46
N ILE A 31 -0.71 -2.23 12.08
CA ILE A 31 -1.70 -3.30 12.26
C ILE A 31 -2.85 -2.85 13.18
N GLU A 32 -2.53 -2.28 14.34
CA GLU A 32 -3.53 -1.83 15.31
C GLU A 32 -4.41 -0.70 14.76
N HIS A 33 -3.82 0.26 14.06
CA HIS A 33 -4.55 1.32 13.38
C HIS A 33 -5.55 0.74 12.38
N ASN A 34 -5.10 -0.15 11.51
CA ASN A 34 -5.96 -0.76 10.48
C ASN A 34 -7.07 -1.62 11.08
N HIS A 35 -6.77 -2.38 12.13
CA HIS A 35 -7.75 -3.17 12.85
C HIS A 35 -8.84 -2.30 13.47
N LYS A 36 -8.45 -1.26 14.21
CA LYS A 36 -9.40 -0.34 14.84
C LYS A 36 -10.23 0.44 13.81
N LEU A 37 -9.61 0.88 12.72
CA LEU A 37 -10.32 1.57 11.64
C LEU A 37 -11.36 0.67 10.99
N ARG A 38 -11.04 -0.62 10.76
CA ARG A 38 -12.00 -1.60 10.23
C ARG A 38 -13.21 -1.77 11.15
N GLN A 39 -12.98 -1.93 12.46
CA GLN A 39 -14.05 -2.04 13.45
C GLN A 39 -14.94 -0.79 13.46
N LEU A 40 -14.35 0.41 13.38
CA LEU A 40 -15.12 1.65 13.31
C LEU A 40 -15.96 1.73 12.02
N VAL A 41 -15.42 1.29 10.89
CA VAL A 41 -16.19 1.21 9.63
C VAL A 41 -17.38 0.25 9.77
N GLU A 42 -17.20 -0.91 10.41
CA GLU A 42 -18.29 -1.86 10.67
C GLU A 42 -19.38 -1.24 11.56
N LEU A 43 -18.99 -0.56 12.64
CA LEU A 43 -19.92 0.14 13.53
C LEU A 43 -20.68 1.26 12.81
N MET A 44 -20.00 2.06 11.98
CA MET A 44 -20.63 3.14 11.23
C MET A 44 -21.65 2.63 10.22
N ASN A 45 -21.41 1.47 9.59
CA ASN A 45 -22.37 0.86 8.66
C ASN A 45 -23.70 0.46 9.33
N LEU A 46 -23.71 0.23 10.65
CA LEU A 46 -24.94 -0.04 11.40
C LEU A 46 -25.78 1.22 11.64
N GLN A 47 -25.14 2.40 11.59
CA GLN A 47 -25.73 3.68 12.00
C GLN A 47 -26.04 4.61 10.83
N GLN A 48 -25.41 4.40 9.68
CA GLN A 48 -25.49 5.29 8.53
C GLN A 48 -26.25 4.62 7.37
N PRO A 49 -27.07 5.38 6.62
CA PRO A 49 -27.75 4.85 5.43
C PRO A 49 -26.79 4.62 4.25
N CYS A 50 -25.56 5.13 4.33
CA CYS A 50 -24.55 4.93 3.30
C CYS A 50 -23.70 3.67 3.58
N ARG A 51 -23.36 2.95 2.51
CA ARG A 51 -22.45 1.80 2.59
C ARG A 51 -21.00 2.28 2.59
N ILE A 52 -20.31 2.06 3.70
CA ILE A 52 -18.90 2.41 3.91
C ILE A 52 -18.06 1.14 3.80
N MET A 53 -17.00 1.16 2.99
CA MET A 53 -16.14 -0.01 2.79
C MET A 53 -14.70 0.30 3.18
N PHE A 54 -14.03 -0.64 3.84
CA PHE A 54 -12.62 -0.54 4.19
C PHE A 54 -11.73 -1.12 3.07
N PHE A 55 -10.93 -0.27 2.43
CA PHE A 55 -9.87 -0.71 1.51
C PHE A 55 -8.56 -0.94 2.27
N ASP A 56 -8.05 -2.16 2.15
CA ASP A 56 -6.87 -2.65 2.87
C ASP A 56 -5.58 -2.42 2.06
N VAL A 57 -5.11 -1.17 2.10
CA VAL A 57 -3.88 -0.79 1.40
C VAL A 57 -2.63 -1.47 1.99
N ASN A 58 -2.71 -1.97 3.23
CA ASN A 58 -1.62 -2.73 3.86
C ASN A 58 -1.39 -4.02 3.10
N ASN A 59 -2.44 -4.83 2.95
CA ASN A 59 -2.39 -6.07 2.17
C ASN A 59 -2.08 -5.80 0.68
N THR A 60 -2.59 -4.69 0.10
CA THR A 60 -2.21 -4.29 -1.27
C THR A 60 -0.71 -4.08 -1.40
N MET A 61 -0.09 -3.33 -0.48
CA MET A 61 1.35 -3.10 -0.50
C MET A 61 2.16 -4.38 -0.26
N ASP A 62 1.71 -5.27 0.61
CA ASP A 62 2.36 -6.57 0.81
C ASP A 62 2.35 -7.42 -0.47
N ASN A 63 1.23 -7.42 -1.20
CA ASN A 63 1.14 -8.13 -2.47
C ASN A 63 2.08 -7.52 -3.54
N ILE A 64 2.16 -6.19 -3.61
CA ILE A 64 3.10 -5.50 -4.50
C ILE A 64 4.54 -5.90 -4.15
N MET A 65 4.91 -5.85 -2.87
CA MET A 65 6.25 -6.23 -2.40
C MET A 65 6.56 -7.70 -2.71
N ASN A 66 5.59 -8.61 -2.60
CA ASN A 66 5.76 -10.01 -2.99
C ASN A 66 6.05 -10.17 -4.49
N VAL A 67 5.34 -9.42 -5.34
CA VAL A 67 5.61 -9.41 -6.79
C VAL A 67 7.01 -8.86 -7.08
N VAL A 68 7.39 -7.74 -6.48
CA VAL A 68 8.73 -7.16 -6.64
C VAL A 68 9.82 -8.12 -6.18
N ASN A 69 9.64 -8.77 -5.04
CA ASN A 69 10.58 -9.77 -4.53
C ASN A 69 10.70 -10.97 -5.49
N ASN A 70 9.61 -11.42 -6.10
CA ASN A 70 9.64 -12.49 -7.10
C ASN A 70 10.39 -12.07 -8.38
N ILE A 71 10.21 -10.82 -8.83
CA ILE A 71 10.97 -10.25 -9.96
C ILE A 71 12.47 -10.25 -9.61
N ASN A 72 12.82 -9.74 -8.43
CA ASN A 72 14.20 -9.70 -7.95
C ASN A 72 14.82 -11.09 -7.76
N ALA A 73 14.04 -12.09 -7.35
CA ALA A 73 14.52 -13.47 -7.24
C ALA A 73 14.89 -14.07 -8.60
N ARG A 74 14.18 -13.69 -9.67
CA ARG A 74 14.47 -14.15 -11.05
C ARG A 74 15.56 -13.33 -11.73
N LYS A 75 15.63 -12.03 -11.44
CA LYS A 75 16.61 -11.09 -11.96
C LYS A 75 17.06 -10.15 -10.84
N PRO A 76 18.13 -10.51 -10.09
CA PRO A 76 18.61 -9.73 -8.96
C PRO A 76 18.87 -8.26 -9.30
N GLY A 77 18.42 -7.35 -8.43
CA GLY A 77 18.61 -5.91 -8.59
C GLY A 77 17.70 -5.25 -9.62
N SER A 78 16.62 -5.91 -10.05
CA SER A 78 15.65 -5.32 -10.99
C SER A 78 14.88 -4.15 -10.38
N TYR A 79 14.63 -4.19 -9.07
CA TYR A 79 13.99 -3.13 -8.30
C TYR A 79 14.70 -2.91 -6.96
N GLU A 80 14.87 -1.65 -6.57
CA GLU A 80 15.33 -1.27 -5.23
C GLU A 80 14.14 -1.08 -4.27
N VAL A 81 14.18 -1.81 -3.15
CA VAL A 81 13.08 -1.91 -2.16
C VAL A 81 13.49 -1.43 -0.77
N ASN A 82 14.78 -1.23 -0.54
CA ASN A 82 15.35 -0.87 0.75
C ASN A 82 15.77 0.60 0.81
N LYS A 83 15.96 1.25 -0.34
CA LYS A 83 16.40 2.64 -0.43
C LYS A 83 15.38 3.49 -1.16
N ALA A 84 15.37 4.76 -0.79
CA ALA A 84 14.67 5.80 -1.52
C ALA A 84 15.35 6.06 -2.87
N PHE A 85 14.57 6.40 -3.88
CA PHE A 85 15.09 6.97 -5.11
C PHE A 85 15.61 8.39 -4.86
N SER A 86 16.93 8.60 -4.94
CA SER A 86 17.55 9.90 -4.63
C SER A 86 17.98 10.70 -5.86
N HIS A 87 17.59 10.29 -7.08
CA HIS A 87 18.15 10.82 -8.34
C HIS A 87 17.08 11.34 -9.31
N GLY A 88 16.48 12.48 -9.05
CA GLY A 88 15.50 13.06 -9.98
C GLY A 88 14.96 14.38 -9.45
N TYR A 89 14.05 15.01 -10.21
CA TYR A 89 13.63 16.41 -10.08
C TYR A 89 12.88 16.80 -8.78
N ILE A 90 13.04 16.04 -7.69
CA ILE A 90 12.54 16.39 -6.35
C ILE A 90 13.67 16.98 -5.48
N PHE A 91 14.95 16.64 -5.71
CA PHE A 91 16.07 17.11 -4.86
C PHE A 91 17.44 17.31 -5.56
N GLY A 92 17.54 17.43 -6.88
CA GLY A 92 18.86 17.59 -7.51
C GLY A 92 18.89 18.05 -8.97
N ASN A 93 20.11 18.13 -9.51
CA ASN A 93 20.42 18.51 -10.90
C ASN A 93 20.49 17.31 -11.87
N ALA A 94 20.08 16.12 -11.42
CA ALA A 94 20.05 14.93 -12.25
C ALA A 94 18.91 15.03 -13.30
N PRO A 95 19.07 14.40 -14.48
CA PRO A 95 17.98 14.27 -15.43
C PRO A 95 16.72 13.69 -14.78
N LEU A 96 15.55 14.13 -15.23
CA LEU A 96 14.27 13.58 -14.78
C LEU A 96 14.19 12.10 -15.20
N GLU A 97 14.16 11.22 -14.22
CA GLU A 97 13.82 9.81 -14.39
C GLU A 97 12.36 9.62 -13.96
N ILE A 98 11.49 9.32 -14.93
CA ILE A 98 10.05 9.14 -14.71
C ILE A 98 9.65 7.68 -14.43
N ASP A 99 10.57 6.75 -14.64
CA ASP A 99 10.37 5.31 -14.45
C ASP A 99 11.51 4.72 -13.60
N PRO A 100 11.74 5.22 -12.38
CA PRO A 100 12.78 4.67 -11.53
C PRO A 100 12.35 3.27 -11.08
N HIS A 101 13.25 2.30 -11.23
CA HIS A 101 13.09 0.93 -10.75
C HIS A 101 13.23 0.86 -9.21
N TYR A 102 12.36 1.59 -8.51
CA TYR A 102 12.34 1.79 -7.08
C TYR A 102 10.89 1.68 -6.60
N VAL A 103 10.70 1.11 -5.41
CA VAL A 103 9.38 1.12 -4.77
C VAL A 103 9.07 2.47 -4.14
N PHE A 104 10.09 3.19 -3.67
CA PHE A 104 9.92 4.45 -2.94
C PHE A 104 10.66 5.61 -3.62
N VAL A 105 9.97 6.73 -3.78
CA VAL A 105 10.53 7.98 -4.35
C VAL A 105 11.30 8.80 -3.31
N ASP A 106 10.97 8.63 -2.03
CA ASP A 106 11.74 9.17 -0.91
C ASP A 106 11.76 8.16 0.24
N GLU A 107 12.05 8.59 1.47
CA GLU A 107 12.16 7.66 2.58
C GLU A 107 10.82 7.03 3.03
N VAL A 108 9.67 7.49 2.55
CA VAL A 108 8.34 6.99 2.95
C VAL A 108 7.31 6.89 1.82
N HIS A 109 7.40 7.72 0.78
CA HIS A 109 6.40 7.80 -0.28
C HIS A 109 6.72 6.82 -1.41
N PRO A 110 5.71 6.06 -1.91
CA PRO A 110 5.88 5.20 -3.07
C PRO A 110 6.20 5.97 -4.36
N THR A 111 6.80 5.31 -5.35
CA THR A 111 6.95 5.87 -6.70
C THR A 111 5.62 5.97 -7.44
N GLN A 112 5.61 6.72 -8.56
CA GLN A 112 4.41 6.89 -9.39
C GLN A 112 3.86 5.55 -9.91
N GLU A 113 4.74 4.62 -10.29
CA GLU A 113 4.36 3.26 -10.70
C GLU A 113 3.59 2.55 -9.58
N ILE A 114 4.11 2.58 -8.36
CA ILE A 114 3.47 1.94 -7.21
C ILE A 114 2.13 2.62 -6.89
N HIS A 115 2.05 3.95 -6.96
CA HIS A 115 0.78 4.67 -6.84
C HIS A 115 -0.24 4.26 -7.91
N HIS A 116 0.20 4.04 -9.15
CA HIS A 116 -0.67 3.57 -10.24
C HIS A 116 -1.23 2.18 -9.94
N ILE A 117 -0.39 1.25 -9.47
CA ILE A 117 -0.83 -0.10 -9.09
C ILE A 117 -1.86 -0.03 -7.95
N ILE A 118 -1.61 0.76 -6.91
CA ILE A 118 -2.58 0.96 -5.82
C ILE A 118 -3.91 1.52 -6.33
N ALA A 119 -3.87 2.48 -7.27
CA ALA A 119 -5.06 3.05 -7.87
C ALA A 119 -5.86 2.01 -8.68
N MET A 120 -5.18 1.12 -9.40
CA MET A 120 -5.83 0.01 -10.10
C MET A 120 -6.49 -0.98 -9.13
N GLU A 121 -5.80 -1.34 -8.05
CA GLU A 121 -6.36 -2.21 -7.01
C GLU A 121 -7.56 -1.59 -6.30
N LEU A 122 -7.51 -0.28 -6.04
CA LEU A 122 -8.65 0.47 -5.50
C LEU A 122 -9.82 0.52 -6.49
N HIS A 123 -9.54 0.72 -7.78
CA HIS A 123 -10.56 0.67 -8.82
C HIS A 123 -11.25 -0.70 -8.86
N HIS A 124 -10.48 -1.78 -8.87
CA HIS A 124 -11.02 -3.16 -8.81
C HIS A 124 -11.84 -3.38 -7.55
N PHE A 125 -11.38 -2.90 -6.40
CA PHE A 125 -12.12 -2.97 -5.15
C PHE A 125 -13.47 -2.24 -5.25
N ILE A 126 -13.49 -1.02 -5.79
CA ILE A 126 -14.72 -0.25 -5.97
C ILE A 126 -15.66 -0.97 -6.92
N TYR A 127 -15.16 -1.38 -8.09
CA TYR A 127 -15.96 -2.10 -9.09
C TYR A 127 -16.59 -3.36 -8.51
N LYS A 128 -15.79 -4.21 -7.84
CA LYS A 128 -16.27 -5.44 -7.20
C LYS A 128 -17.40 -5.17 -6.20
N ASN A 129 -17.27 -4.12 -5.39
CA ASN A 129 -18.17 -3.89 -4.27
C ASN A 129 -19.39 -3.01 -4.61
N PHE A 130 -19.28 -2.13 -5.60
CA PHE A 130 -20.31 -1.11 -5.88
C PHE A 130 -20.92 -1.22 -7.28
N ASN A 131 -20.41 -2.06 -8.19
CA ASN A 131 -21.07 -2.26 -9.48
C ASN A 131 -22.46 -2.91 -9.27
N PRO A 132 -23.56 -2.25 -9.70
CA PRO A 132 -24.91 -2.80 -9.59
C PRO A 132 -25.09 -4.16 -10.25
N GLN A 133 -24.34 -4.46 -11.31
CA GLN A 133 -24.40 -5.74 -12.02
C GLN A 133 -23.87 -6.91 -11.18
N ASN A 134 -23.05 -6.66 -10.16
CA ASN A 134 -22.58 -7.70 -9.24
C ASN A 134 -23.64 -8.09 -8.18
N LYS A 135 -24.77 -7.37 -8.09
CA LYS A 135 -25.87 -7.69 -7.17
C LYS A 135 -26.86 -8.74 -7.71
N SER A 136 -26.86 -9.03 -9.01
CA SER A 136 -27.84 -9.94 -9.63
C SER A 136 -27.60 -11.43 -9.33
N ILE A 137 -26.57 -11.78 -8.56
CA ILE A 137 -26.26 -13.18 -8.19
C ILE A 137 -26.81 -13.54 -6.79
N LEU A 138 -27.29 -12.55 -6.01
CA LEU A 138 -27.78 -12.78 -4.64
C LEU A 138 -29.30 -12.62 -4.49
N ILE A 139 -30.04 -12.44 -5.59
CA ILE A 139 -31.52 -12.36 -5.60
C ILE A 139 -32.08 -13.28 -6.70
N SER A 140 -31.67 -14.55 -6.63
CA SER A 140 -32.36 -15.70 -7.20
C SER A 140 -31.99 -16.82 -6.23
N GLU A 141 -32.85 -17.32 -5.36
CA GLU A 141 -34.20 -17.87 -5.52
C GLU A 141 -34.82 -17.98 -4.10
N PRO A 142 -35.96 -18.67 -3.91
CA PRO A 142 -37.33 -18.39 -4.33
C PRO A 142 -38.22 -17.92 -3.18
#